data_AF-A0A6P1T6C2-F1
#
_entry.id   AF-A0A6P1T6C2-F1
#
_cell.length_a   1.000
_cell.length_b   1.000
_cell.length_c   1.000
_cell.angle_alpha   90.00
_cell.angle_beta   90.00
_cell.angle_gamma   90.00
#
_symmetry.space_group_name_H-M   'P 1'
#
loop_
_entity.id
_entity.type
_entity.pdbx_description
1 polymer ?
#
loop_
_entity_poly.entity_id
_entity_poly.type
_entity_poly.pdbx_seq_one_letter_code
_entity_poly.pdbx_strand_id
1 'polypeptide(L)'
;MNLHWIRDPSVQFAAIGAMLFAVNGLFQGGNAEGDQEIVITQNRIQHLSTVFERGWQRPPGPDELQGLIDDFVREEVLYREAVKMGLDENDTVIRRRMRMKMEFLAKDLVDAIEPADQVLENYYTENIEKYTIPAHYTFEQVFLDSEKRTEVAEDARIILTKLTAGKDPRTLSDSNLLQYRFENISADRIDRLFGSDFSLQFLELETGQWTGPLTSAYGEHLVRISSAEPRQQPDFAEIKADVLRDWQHKAQQDILQTQYETLRSNYRIRIDEPAAIEEVTGQ
;
A
#
# COMPACT_ATOMS: atom_id res chain seq x y z
N MET A 1 75.34 2.44 22.30
CA MET A 1 73.93 2.30 22.73
C MET A 1 73.16 1.84 21.50
N ASN A 2 73.03 0.53 21.32
CA ASN A 2 72.62 -0.06 20.04
C ASN A 2 71.10 0.04 19.89
N LEU A 3 70.66 0.75 18.86
CA LEU A 3 69.28 1.13 18.61
C LEU A 3 68.49 -0.05 18.03
N HIS A 4 68.27 -1.09 18.85
CA HIS A 4 67.51 -2.31 18.49
C HIS A 4 66.03 -2.04 18.17
N TRP A 5 65.52 -0.85 18.50
CA TRP A 5 64.12 -0.47 18.29
C TRP A 5 63.73 -0.15 16.84
N ILE A 6 64.70 0.10 15.95
CA ILE A 6 64.40 0.46 14.54
C ILE A 6 64.05 -0.77 13.67
N ARG A 7 64.34 -1.99 14.15
CA ARG A 7 64.05 -3.23 13.42
C ARG A 7 62.83 -4.00 13.92
N ASP A 8 62.12 -3.46 14.91
CA ASP A 8 60.88 -4.06 15.39
C ASP A 8 59.71 -3.71 14.44
N PRO A 9 59.06 -4.70 13.81
CA PRO A 9 57.93 -4.46 12.91
C PRO A 9 56.78 -3.68 13.57
N SER A 10 56.60 -3.82 14.88
CA SER A 10 55.54 -3.12 15.61
C SER A 10 55.82 -1.62 15.75
N VAL A 11 57.08 -1.25 15.97
CA VAL A 11 57.52 0.15 16.04
C VAL A 11 57.46 0.80 14.65
N GLN A 12 57.82 0.06 13.61
CA GLN A 12 57.68 0.51 12.23
C GLN A 12 56.21 0.72 11.86
N PHE A 13 55.33 -0.21 12.23
CA PHE A 13 53.88 -0.09 12.00
C PHE A 13 53.28 1.08 12.77
N ALA A 14 53.67 1.29 14.03
CA ALA A 14 53.23 2.43 14.82
C ALA A 14 53.74 3.76 14.25
N ALA A 15 54.98 3.83 13.76
CA ALA A 15 55.54 5.02 13.13
C ALA A 15 54.87 5.33 11.78
N ILE A 16 54.62 4.31 10.95
CA ILE A 16 53.86 4.45 9.70
C ILE A 16 52.41 4.85 10.00
N GLY A 17 51.78 4.25 11.01
CA GLY A 17 50.43 4.60 11.46
C GLY A 17 50.35 6.04 11.97
N ALA A 18 51.31 6.48 12.76
CA ALA A 18 51.42 7.86 13.23
C ALA A 18 51.70 8.85 12.08
N MET A 19 52.53 8.46 11.11
CA MET A 19 52.78 9.24 9.91
C MET A 19 51.53 9.34 9.04
N LEU A 20 50.79 8.25 8.85
CA LEU A 20 49.51 8.24 8.14
C LEU A 20 48.45 9.08 8.86
N PHE A 21 48.38 9.01 10.20
CA PHE A 21 47.48 9.85 11.00
C PHE A 21 47.88 11.32 10.95
N ALA A 22 49.18 11.64 10.96
CA ALA A 22 49.67 13.01 10.84
C ALA A 22 49.41 13.58 9.44
N VAL A 23 49.66 12.79 8.39
CA VAL A 23 49.34 13.15 7.00
C VAL A 23 47.83 13.32 6.83
N ASN A 24 47.03 12.39 7.35
CA ASN A 24 45.57 12.49 7.34
C ASN A 24 45.06 13.68 8.17
N GLY A 25 45.71 14.02 9.29
CA GLY A 25 45.42 15.21 10.09
C GLY A 25 45.78 16.51 9.39
N LEU A 26 46.85 16.52 8.58
CA LEU A 26 47.21 17.65 7.72
C LEU A 26 46.24 17.82 6.54
N PHE A 27 45.64 16.73 6.05
CA PHE A 27 44.59 16.79 5.01
C PHE A 27 43.17 17.04 5.58
N GLN A 28 42.87 16.61 6.80
CA GLN A 28 41.59 16.86 7.49
C GLN A 28 41.53 18.23 8.19
N GLY A 29 42.69 18.82 8.53
CA GLY A 29 42.77 20.19 9.03
C GLY A 29 42.62 21.29 7.96
N GLY A 30 42.34 20.91 6.71
CA GLY A 30 42.38 21.80 5.54
C GLY A 30 41.09 21.87 4.70
N ASN A 31 39.96 21.30 5.14
CA ASN A 31 38.68 21.46 4.45
C ASN A 31 37.82 22.63 5.00
N ALA A 32 38.47 23.67 5.53
CA ALA A 32 37.76 24.86 6.02
C ALA A 32 37.58 25.95 4.96
N GLU A 33 38.41 26.00 3.91
CA GLU A 33 38.34 27.06 2.89
C GLU A 33 37.35 26.72 1.76
N GLY A 34 37.25 25.45 1.35
CA GLY A 34 36.25 25.01 0.36
C GLY A 34 34.81 25.00 0.86
N ASP A 35 34.60 25.11 2.17
CA ASP A 35 33.27 25.07 2.81
C ASP A 35 32.61 26.46 2.88
N GLN A 36 33.40 27.53 2.72
CA GLN A 36 32.94 28.93 2.82
C GLN A 36 32.64 29.57 1.47
N GLU A 37 33.06 28.96 0.36
CA GLU A 37 32.76 29.46 -0.98
C GLU A 37 31.47 28.82 -1.52
N ILE A 38 30.56 29.66 -2.02
CA ILE A 38 29.35 29.23 -2.72
C ILE A 38 29.51 29.57 -4.21
N VAL A 39 29.84 28.55 -5.01
CA VAL A 39 29.99 28.70 -6.46
C VAL A 39 28.68 28.35 -7.16
N ILE A 40 28.06 29.33 -7.81
CA ILE A 40 26.86 29.14 -8.63
C ILE A 40 27.29 28.84 -10.06
N THR A 41 27.16 27.58 -10.47
CA THR A 41 27.57 27.14 -11.81
C THR A 41 26.58 27.59 -12.88
N GLN A 42 27.03 27.67 -14.13
CA GLN A 42 26.15 27.94 -15.28
C GLN A 42 24.99 26.93 -15.39
N ASN A 43 25.24 25.66 -15.10
CA ASN A 43 24.19 24.63 -15.05
C ASN A 43 23.12 24.93 -13.98
N ARG A 44 23.52 25.46 -12.83
CA ARG A 44 22.58 25.87 -11.77
C ARG A 44 21.72 27.04 -12.23
N ILE A 45 22.31 28.06 -12.85
CA ILE A 45 21.58 29.21 -13.41
C ILE A 45 20.58 28.75 -14.46
N GLN A 46 21.00 27.85 -15.37
CA GLN A 46 20.13 27.28 -16.38
C GLN A 46 18.95 26.52 -15.75
N HIS A 47 19.19 25.73 -14.70
CA HIS A 47 18.12 25.03 -13.99
C HIS A 47 17.10 25.99 -13.37
N LEU A 48 17.56 27.07 -12.72
CA LEU A 48 16.68 28.12 -12.16
C LEU A 48 15.81 28.75 -13.26
N SER A 49 16.40 29.06 -14.41
CA SER A 49 15.66 29.56 -15.58
C SER A 49 14.60 28.56 -16.05
N THR A 50 14.95 27.28 -16.19
CA THR A 50 14.02 26.22 -16.63
C THR A 50 12.89 25.97 -15.63
N VAL A 51 13.12 26.12 -14.33
CA VAL A 51 12.06 26.04 -13.31
C VAL A 51 11.09 27.23 -13.45
N PHE A 52 11.62 28.44 -13.63
CA PHE A 52 10.82 29.65 -13.85
C PHE A 52 9.97 29.53 -15.11
N GLU A 53 10.57 29.11 -16.23
CA GLU A 53 9.91 28.92 -17.52
C GLU A 53 8.74 27.94 -17.44
N ARG A 54 8.87 26.84 -16.68
CA ARG A 54 7.77 25.88 -16.52
C ARG A 54 6.55 26.50 -15.83
N GLY A 55 6.76 27.38 -14.84
CA GLY A 55 5.68 28.07 -14.13
C GLY A 55 5.08 29.23 -14.91
N TRP A 56 5.92 30.04 -15.56
CA TRP A 56 5.52 31.31 -16.17
C TRP A 56 5.38 31.26 -17.70
N GLN A 57 5.74 30.13 -18.32
CA GLN A 57 5.71 29.87 -19.77
C GLN A 57 6.50 30.92 -20.60
N ARG A 58 7.53 31.53 -19.99
CA ARG A 58 8.49 32.44 -20.62
C ARG A 58 9.82 32.44 -19.87
N PRO A 59 10.94 32.83 -20.51
CA PRO A 59 12.20 33.00 -19.80
C PRO A 59 12.14 34.18 -18.80
N PRO A 60 12.95 34.13 -17.73
CA PRO A 60 13.07 35.24 -16.78
C PRO A 60 13.78 36.43 -17.44
N GLY A 61 13.34 37.65 -17.09
CA GLY A 61 14.10 38.87 -17.38
C GLY A 61 15.36 38.98 -16.51
N PRO A 62 16.25 39.94 -16.78
CA PRO A 62 17.51 40.08 -16.04
C PRO A 62 17.33 40.23 -14.52
N ASP A 63 16.41 41.09 -14.08
CA ASP A 63 16.15 41.34 -12.66
C ASP A 63 15.48 40.12 -11.99
N GLU A 64 14.63 39.40 -12.72
CA GLU A 64 13.98 38.17 -12.23
C GLU A 64 15.01 37.05 -12.07
N LEU A 65 15.92 36.90 -13.04
CA LEU A 65 17.01 35.94 -12.96
C LEU A 65 17.94 36.25 -11.80
N GLN A 66 18.26 37.53 -11.59
CA GLN A 66 19.06 37.95 -10.44
C GLN A 66 18.35 37.63 -9.12
N GLY A 67 17.04 37.87 -9.02
CA GLY A 67 16.25 37.49 -7.84
C GLY A 67 16.28 35.98 -7.57
N LEU A 68 16.15 35.14 -8.60
CA LEU A 68 16.26 33.68 -8.46
C LEU A 68 17.65 33.25 -7.97
N ILE A 69 18.70 33.92 -8.44
CA ILE A 69 20.08 33.67 -8.01
C ILE A 69 20.25 34.06 -6.53
N ASP A 70 19.79 35.25 -6.14
CA ASP A 70 19.90 35.75 -4.77
C ASP A 70 19.13 34.88 -3.77
N ASP A 71 17.92 34.42 -4.14
CA ASP A 71 17.14 33.49 -3.34
C ASP A 71 17.83 32.13 -3.19
N PHE A 72 18.44 31.61 -4.27
CA PHE A 72 19.22 30.38 -4.21
C PHE A 72 20.45 30.52 -3.30
N VAL A 73 21.15 31.66 -3.35
CA VAL A 73 22.28 31.93 -2.44
C VAL A 73 21.80 31.94 -0.99
N ARG A 74 20.68 32.62 -0.72
CA ARG A 74 20.09 32.65 0.62
C ARG A 74 19.75 31.24 1.12
N GLU A 75 19.13 30.42 0.28
CA GLU A 75 18.82 29.03 0.59
C GLU A 75 20.09 28.24 0.96
N GLU A 76 21.13 28.32 0.13
CA GLU A 76 22.39 27.58 0.32
C GLU A 76 23.11 28.01 1.61
N VAL A 77 23.18 29.32 1.88
CA VAL A 77 23.76 29.86 3.12
C VAL A 77 23.03 29.30 4.35
N LEU A 78 21.70 29.42 4.37
CA LEU A 78 20.91 28.97 5.51
C LEU A 78 20.94 27.45 5.67
N TYR A 79 20.93 26.70 4.57
CA TYR A 79 21.03 25.23 4.59
C TYR A 79 22.36 24.77 5.19
N ARG A 80 23.50 25.31 4.74
CA ARG A 80 24.82 24.97 5.28
C ARG A 80 24.93 25.29 6.76
N GLU A 81 24.45 26.45 7.18
CA GLU A 81 24.44 26.82 8.60
C GLU A 81 23.52 25.92 9.43
N ALA A 82 22.35 25.53 8.92
CA ALA A 82 21.46 24.59 9.59
C ALA A 82 22.09 23.20 9.79
N VAL A 83 22.81 22.68 8.78
CA VAL A 83 23.56 21.42 8.88
C VAL A 83 24.74 21.54 9.86
N LYS A 84 25.48 22.66 9.85
CA LYS A 84 26.55 22.92 10.83
C LYS A 84 26.03 22.96 12.26
N MET A 85 24.79 23.42 12.46
CA MET A 85 24.11 23.43 13.76
C MET A 85 23.47 22.08 14.11
N GLY A 86 23.54 21.07 13.24
CA GLY A 86 22.93 19.76 13.44
C GLY A 86 21.40 19.79 13.48
N LEU A 87 20.75 20.78 12.84
CA LEU A 87 19.28 20.90 12.85
C LEU A 87 18.58 19.79 12.07
N ASP A 88 19.31 19.05 11.23
CA ASP A 88 18.86 17.84 10.57
C ASP A 88 19.00 16.58 11.43
N GLU A 89 19.84 16.63 12.46
CA GLU A 89 20.02 15.53 13.39
C GLU A 89 18.79 15.35 14.24
N ASN A 90 18.36 14.10 14.34
CA ASN A 90 17.23 13.70 15.15
C ASN A 90 15.84 14.28 14.83
N ASP A 91 15.70 15.08 13.78
CA ASP A 91 14.41 15.59 13.33
C ASP A 91 13.60 14.51 12.59
N THR A 92 12.37 14.25 13.04
CA THR A 92 11.51 13.21 12.47
C THR A 92 10.98 13.55 11.09
N VAL A 93 10.75 14.85 10.81
CA VAL A 93 10.26 15.33 9.52
C VAL A 93 11.36 15.21 8.47
N ILE A 94 12.58 15.64 8.78
CA ILE A 94 13.75 15.53 7.90
C ILE A 94 14.06 14.06 7.64
N ARG A 95 14.10 13.21 8.67
CA ARG A 95 14.31 11.76 8.49
C ARG A 95 13.25 11.11 7.61
N ARG A 96 11.96 11.44 7.82
CA ARG A 96 10.88 10.95 6.96
C ARG A 96 11.02 11.43 5.53
N ARG A 97 11.40 12.70 5.31
CA ARG A 97 11.64 13.25 3.96
C ARG A 97 12.80 12.57 3.26
N MET A 98 13.89 12.28 3.96
CA MET A 98 15.04 11.56 3.39
C MET A 98 14.67 10.12 3.04
N ARG A 99 13.92 9.42 3.91
CA ARG A 99 13.38 8.09 3.58
C ARG A 99 12.50 8.13 2.32
N MET A 100 11.55 9.06 2.24
CA MET A 100 10.70 9.21 1.07
C MET A 100 11.51 9.54 -0.20
N LYS A 101 12.57 10.34 -0.11
CA LYS A 101 13.47 10.60 -1.25
C LYS A 101 14.19 9.31 -1.69
N MET A 102 14.67 8.51 -0.75
CA MET A 102 15.29 7.20 -1.06
C MET A 102 14.29 6.25 -1.73
N GLU A 103 13.06 6.17 -1.22
CA GLU A 103 11.97 5.39 -1.82
C GLU A 103 11.58 5.94 -3.21
N PHE A 104 11.62 7.25 -3.43
CA PHE A 104 11.29 7.85 -4.72
C PHE A 104 12.32 7.54 -5.81
N LEU A 105 13.62 7.55 -5.50
CA LEU A 105 14.68 7.22 -6.46
C LEU A 105 14.52 5.80 -7.05
N ALA A 106 13.91 4.89 -6.30
CA ALA A 106 13.61 3.54 -6.75
C ALA A 106 12.40 3.47 -7.69
N LYS A 107 11.46 4.42 -7.57
CA LYS A 107 10.18 4.44 -8.29
C LYS A 107 10.36 4.77 -9.77
N ASP A 108 11.19 5.76 -10.08
CA ASP A 108 11.40 6.23 -11.47
C ASP A 108 11.93 5.12 -12.41
N LEU A 109 12.49 4.05 -11.86
CA LEU A 109 13.00 2.90 -12.63
C LEU A 109 11.87 1.97 -13.14
N VAL A 110 10.71 1.95 -12.47
CA VAL A 110 9.60 1.02 -12.76
C VAL A 110 8.63 1.58 -13.78
N ASP A 111 8.36 2.88 -13.70
CA ASP A 111 7.44 3.58 -14.61
C ASP A 111 7.98 3.59 -16.06
N ALA A 112 9.27 3.31 -16.26
CA ALA A 112 9.90 3.18 -17.58
C ALA A 112 9.85 1.76 -18.18
N ILE A 113 9.38 0.75 -17.41
CA ILE A 113 9.31 -0.63 -17.87
C ILE A 113 7.89 -0.90 -18.39
N GLU A 114 7.78 -1.08 -19.70
CA GLU A 114 6.60 -1.68 -20.31
C GLU A 114 6.76 -3.21 -20.29
N PRO A 115 6.01 -3.95 -19.46
CA PRO A 115 6.07 -5.41 -19.47
C PRO A 115 5.51 -5.95 -20.79
N ALA A 116 6.05 -7.08 -21.25
CA ALA A 116 5.47 -7.80 -22.38
C ALA A 116 4.06 -8.31 -22.01
N ASP A 117 3.17 -8.41 -23.00
CA ASP A 117 1.79 -8.87 -22.81
C ASP A 117 1.71 -10.21 -22.07
N GLN A 118 2.62 -11.15 -22.35
CA GLN A 118 2.66 -12.45 -21.65
C GLN A 118 2.86 -12.32 -20.13
N VAL A 119 3.62 -11.31 -19.67
CA VAL A 119 3.82 -11.06 -18.24
C VAL A 119 2.50 -10.62 -17.60
N LEU A 120 1.74 -9.77 -18.30
CA LEU A 120 0.45 -9.29 -17.84
C LEU A 120 -0.62 -10.38 -17.87
N GLU A 121 -0.63 -11.26 -18.88
CA GLU A 121 -1.53 -12.41 -18.94
C GLU A 121 -1.28 -13.41 -17.81
N ASN A 122 -0.01 -13.68 -17.50
CA ASN A 122 0.37 -14.53 -16.37
C ASN A 122 -0.09 -13.90 -15.05
N TYR A 123 0.17 -12.59 -14.87
CA TYR A 123 -0.25 -11.87 -13.68
C TYR A 123 -1.79 -11.85 -13.54
N TYR A 124 -2.52 -11.65 -14.63
CA TYR A 124 -3.98 -11.76 -14.65
C TYR A 124 -4.46 -13.15 -14.21
N THR A 125 -3.87 -14.21 -14.76
CA THR A 125 -4.24 -15.59 -14.46
C THR A 125 -3.95 -15.96 -13.00
N GLU A 126 -2.78 -15.59 -12.48
CA GLU A 126 -2.39 -15.81 -11.08
C GLU A 126 -3.27 -15.05 -10.09
N ASN A 127 -3.89 -13.95 -10.52
CA ASN A 127 -4.71 -13.06 -9.70
C ASN A 127 -6.18 -13.04 -10.15
N ILE A 128 -6.66 -14.09 -10.84
CA ILE A 128 -7.99 -14.12 -11.47
C ILE A 128 -9.15 -13.86 -10.50
N GLU A 129 -9.01 -14.28 -9.23
CA GLU A 129 -10.01 -14.04 -8.19
C GLU A 129 -10.19 -12.55 -7.89
N LYS A 130 -9.12 -11.73 -7.99
CA LYS A 130 -9.19 -10.27 -7.81
C LYS A 130 -9.99 -9.59 -8.92
N TYR A 131 -9.91 -10.13 -10.13
CA TYR A 131 -10.56 -9.59 -11.33
C TYR A 131 -11.94 -10.18 -11.59
N THR A 132 -12.28 -11.25 -10.87
CA THR A 132 -13.59 -11.88 -10.96
C THR A 132 -14.66 -10.94 -10.44
N ILE A 133 -15.70 -10.71 -11.24
CA ILE A 133 -16.92 -10.06 -10.80
C ILE A 133 -17.78 -11.14 -10.11
N PRO A 134 -18.12 -11.00 -8.81
CA PRO A 134 -18.92 -11.98 -8.09
C PRO A 134 -20.34 -12.03 -8.67
N ALA A 135 -21.02 -13.17 -8.49
CA ALA A 135 -22.43 -13.27 -8.87
C ALA A 135 -23.28 -12.23 -8.12
N HIS A 136 -24.28 -11.67 -8.79
CA HIS A 136 -25.21 -10.71 -8.20
C HIS A 136 -26.64 -11.24 -8.24
N TYR A 137 -27.40 -10.97 -7.19
CA TYR A 137 -28.77 -11.44 -7.06
C TYR A 137 -29.71 -10.31 -6.66
N THR A 138 -30.95 -10.39 -7.14
CA THR A 138 -32.08 -9.63 -6.60
C THR A 138 -33.10 -10.62 -6.12
N PHE A 139 -33.38 -10.65 -4.81
CA PHE A 139 -34.26 -11.65 -4.23
C PHE A 139 -35.09 -11.11 -3.06
N GLU A 140 -36.19 -11.80 -2.80
CA GLU A 140 -37.01 -11.64 -1.60
C GLU A 140 -36.81 -12.84 -0.68
N GLN A 141 -36.99 -12.65 0.62
CA GLN A 141 -36.86 -13.72 1.60
C GLN A 141 -37.98 -13.70 2.66
N VAL A 142 -38.28 -14.90 3.14
CA VAL A 142 -39.14 -15.16 4.30
C VAL A 142 -38.30 -15.94 5.29
N PHE A 143 -38.04 -15.32 6.44
CA PHE A 143 -37.22 -15.90 7.48
C PHE A 143 -38.06 -16.77 8.42
N LEU A 144 -37.49 -17.91 8.78
CA LEU A 144 -38.05 -18.86 9.71
C LEU A 144 -37.07 -19.08 10.87
N ASP A 145 -37.48 -18.63 12.06
CA ASP A 145 -36.68 -18.74 13.27
C ASP A 145 -36.70 -20.18 13.81
N SER A 146 -35.59 -20.89 13.62
CA SER A 146 -35.42 -22.28 14.04
C SER A 146 -35.42 -22.46 15.56
N GLU A 147 -35.22 -21.41 16.36
CA GLU A 147 -35.33 -21.49 17.83
C GLU A 147 -36.79 -21.41 18.30
N LYS A 148 -37.65 -20.71 17.55
CA LYS A 148 -39.08 -20.55 17.88
C LYS A 148 -39.96 -21.66 17.32
N ARG A 149 -39.55 -22.29 16.22
CA ARG A 149 -40.33 -23.33 15.53
C ARG A 149 -39.81 -24.72 15.86
N THR A 150 -40.71 -25.58 16.36
CA THR A 150 -40.37 -26.97 16.71
C THR A 150 -40.12 -27.85 15.48
N GLU A 151 -40.85 -27.62 14.38
CA GLU A 151 -40.79 -28.43 13.14
C GLU A 151 -40.53 -27.51 11.92
N VAL A 152 -39.45 -26.73 11.96
CA VAL A 152 -39.16 -25.66 10.98
C VAL A 152 -39.21 -26.12 9.52
N ALA A 153 -38.81 -27.37 9.24
CA ALA A 153 -38.82 -27.93 7.88
C ALA A 153 -40.24 -28.17 7.35
N GLU A 154 -41.16 -28.64 8.20
CA GLU A 154 -42.57 -28.83 7.80
C GLU A 154 -43.29 -27.49 7.70
N ASP A 155 -43.00 -26.57 8.62
CA ASP A 155 -43.50 -25.20 8.56
C ASP A 155 -43.05 -24.49 7.28
N ALA A 156 -41.79 -24.68 6.86
CA ALA A 156 -41.26 -24.17 5.60
C ALA A 156 -42.06 -24.68 4.39
N ARG A 157 -42.39 -25.97 4.32
CA ARG A 157 -43.23 -26.55 3.25
C ARG A 157 -44.64 -25.96 3.21
N ILE A 158 -45.26 -25.77 4.38
CA ILE A 158 -46.60 -25.18 4.48
C ILE A 158 -46.58 -23.71 4.04
N ILE A 159 -45.59 -22.95 4.48
CA ILE A 159 -45.42 -21.55 4.10
C ILE A 159 -45.13 -21.42 2.62
N LEU A 160 -44.26 -22.27 2.07
CA LEU A 160 -43.96 -22.33 0.65
C LEU A 160 -45.22 -22.53 -0.20
N THR A 161 -46.12 -23.43 0.22
CA THR A 161 -47.41 -23.63 -0.45
C THR A 161 -48.27 -22.36 -0.46
N LYS A 162 -48.31 -21.62 0.66
CA LYS A 162 -49.03 -20.33 0.76
C LYS A 162 -48.40 -19.25 -0.12
N LEU A 163 -47.07 -19.20 -0.19
CA LEU A 163 -46.32 -18.27 -1.04
C LEU A 163 -46.60 -18.52 -2.52
N THR A 164 -46.57 -19.78 -2.94
CA THR A 164 -46.93 -20.18 -4.32
C THR A 164 -48.38 -19.86 -4.66
N ALA A 165 -49.28 -19.91 -3.67
CA ALA A 165 -50.68 -19.48 -3.83
C ALA A 165 -50.88 -17.94 -3.84
N GLY A 166 -49.80 -17.15 -3.78
CA GLY A 166 -49.84 -15.69 -3.87
C GLY A 166 -50.14 -14.96 -2.56
N LYS A 167 -50.01 -15.64 -1.41
CA LYS A 167 -50.12 -14.98 -0.10
C LYS A 167 -48.98 -13.98 0.10
N ASP A 168 -49.26 -12.82 0.72
CA ASP A 168 -48.24 -11.80 1.00
C ASP A 168 -47.11 -12.37 1.87
N PRO A 169 -45.88 -12.47 1.35
CA PRO A 169 -44.73 -13.06 2.05
C PRO A 169 -44.39 -12.36 3.36
N ARG A 170 -44.63 -11.05 3.45
CA ARG A 170 -44.34 -10.25 4.67
C ARG A 170 -45.21 -10.63 5.85
N THR A 171 -46.35 -11.25 5.60
CA THR A 171 -47.26 -11.75 6.63
C THR A 171 -46.91 -13.15 7.14
N LEU A 172 -45.96 -13.82 6.46
CA LEU A 172 -45.55 -15.19 6.74
C LEU A 172 -44.13 -15.30 7.33
N SER A 173 -43.37 -14.20 7.31
CA SER A 173 -42.01 -14.13 7.87
C SER A 173 -42.06 -13.92 9.38
N ASP A 174 -41.14 -14.56 10.09
CA ASP A 174 -40.87 -14.21 11.48
C ASP A 174 -40.12 -12.88 11.56
N SER A 175 -40.20 -12.24 12.73
CA SER A 175 -39.44 -11.03 13.05
C SER A 175 -37.94 -11.29 12.92
N ASN A 176 -37.27 -10.50 12.09
CA ASN A 176 -35.83 -10.55 11.89
C ASN A 176 -35.26 -9.16 11.61
N LEU A 177 -33.93 -9.02 11.74
CA LEU A 177 -33.21 -7.77 11.45
C LEU A 177 -32.79 -7.66 9.98
N LEU A 178 -32.92 -8.74 9.21
CA LEU A 178 -32.58 -8.75 7.80
C LEU A 178 -33.67 -8.05 6.99
N GLN A 179 -33.28 -7.53 5.83
CA GLN A 179 -34.24 -6.93 4.93
C GLN A 179 -35.09 -8.01 4.28
N TYR A 180 -36.35 -7.69 4.00
CA TYR A 180 -37.25 -8.56 3.26
C TYR A 180 -36.83 -8.75 1.79
N ARG A 181 -36.24 -7.71 1.18
CA ARG A 181 -35.81 -7.70 -0.21
C ARG A 181 -34.39 -7.15 -0.32
N PHE A 182 -33.61 -7.75 -1.20
CA PHE A 182 -32.28 -7.29 -1.60
C PHE A 182 -32.25 -7.05 -3.10
N GLU A 183 -31.63 -5.95 -3.51
CA GLU A 183 -31.50 -5.54 -4.91
C GLU A 183 -30.03 -5.49 -5.30
N ASN A 184 -29.70 -6.18 -6.40
CA ASN A 184 -28.36 -6.25 -6.99
C ASN A 184 -27.24 -6.44 -5.95
N ILE A 185 -27.37 -7.45 -5.10
CA ILE A 185 -26.43 -7.75 -4.02
C ILE A 185 -25.45 -8.84 -4.45
N SER A 186 -24.15 -8.65 -4.20
CA SER A 186 -23.13 -9.64 -4.54
C SER A 186 -23.18 -10.87 -3.63
N ALA A 187 -22.77 -12.02 -4.16
CA ALA A 187 -22.62 -13.28 -3.41
C ALA A 187 -21.83 -13.10 -2.11
N ASP A 188 -20.68 -12.42 -2.15
CA ASP A 188 -19.87 -12.17 -0.94
C ASP A 188 -20.61 -11.34 0.11
N ARG A 189 -21.47 -10.40 -0.32
CA ARG A 189 -22.27 -9.57 0.60
C ARG A 189 -23.41 -10.40 1.19
N ILE A 190 -24.01 -11.30 0.42
CA ILE A 190 -24.98 -12.28 0.90
C ILE A 190 -24.31 -13.14 1.99
N ASP A 191 -23.13 -13.68 1.75
CA ASP A 191 -22.45 -14.55 2.72
C ASP A 191 -22.09 -13.80 4.02
N ARG A 192 -21.70 -12.53 3.93
CA ARG A 192 -21.49 -11.69 5.12
C ARG A 192 -22.77 -11.44 5.94
N LEU A 193 -23.93 -11.45 5.29
CA LEU A 193 -25.21 -11.14 5.92
C LEU A 193 -25.96 -12.38 6.42
N PHE A 194 -25.77 -13.54 5.80
CA PHE A 194 -26.50 -14.77 6.10
C PHE A 194 -25.60 -15.88 6.67
N GLY A 195 -24.28 -15.72 6.61
CA GLY A 195 -23.30 -16.74 6.98
C GLY A 195 -22.53 -17.25 5.76
N SER A 196 -21.32 -17.76 6.00
CA SER A 196 -20.45 -18.28 4.94
C SER A 196 -21.16 -19.32 4.08
N ASP A 197 -20.90 -19.28 2.78
CA ASP A 197 -21.40 -20.22 1.77
C ASP A 197 -22.92 -20.23 1.57
N PHE A 198 -23.68 -19.30 2.16
CA PHE A 198 -25.13 -19.19 1.95
C PHE A 198 -25.47 -18.94 0.48
N SER A 199 -24.69 -18.09 -0.20
CA SER A 199 -24.85 -17.75 -1.60
C SER A 199 -24.65 -18.93 -2.54
N LEU A 200 -23.91 -19.99 -2.13
CA LEU A 200 -23.75 -21.19 -2.95
C LEU A 200 -25.07 -21.94 -3.12
N GLN A 201 -26.00 -21.83 -2.16
CA GLN A 201 -27.33 -22.43 -2.25
C GLN A 201 -28.19 -21.78 -3.35
N PHE A 202 -27.79 -20.64 -3.90
CA PHE A 202 -28.53 -19.92 -4.95
C PHE A 202 -28.18 -20.43 -6.35
N LEU A 203 -27.04 -21.10 -6.52
CA LEU A 203 -26.48 -21.47 -7.84
C LEU A 203 -27.40 -22.38 -8.66
N GLU A 204 -28.19 -23.22 -7.98
CA GLU A 204 -29.08 -24.20 -8.62
C GLU A 204 -30.55 -23.76 -8.64
N LEU A 205 -30.85 -22.56 -8.15
CA LEU A 205 -32.23 -22.10 -7.99
C LEU A 205 -32.77 -21.45 -9.27
N GLU A 206 -33.98 -21.84 -9.64
CA GLU A 206 -34.71 -21.18 -10.71
C GLU A 206 -35.18 -19.79 -10.29
N THR A 207 -35.09 -18.83 -11.22
CA THR A 207 -35.65 -17.49 -10.99
C THR A 207 -37.17 -17.48 -11.09
N GLY A 208 -37.81 -16.57 -10.37
CA GLY A 208 -39.24 -16.30 -10.42
C GLY A 208 -40.09 -17.15 -9.47
N GLN A 209 -39.52 -18.19 -8.85
CA GLN A 209 -40.23 -19.11 -7.95
C GLN A 209 -39.73 -18.98 -6.50
N TRP A 210 -40.62 -19.24 -5.53
CA TRP A 210 -40.22 -19.40 -4.14
C TRP A 210 -39.57 -20.78 -3.96
N THR A 211 -38.43 -20.82 -3.27
CA THR A 211 -37.66 -22.05 -3.02
C THR A 211 -37.09 -22.03 -1.60
N GLY A 212 -36.80 -23.22 -1.06
CA GLY A 212 -36.18 -23.42 0.26
C GLY A 212 -36.73 -24.68 0.94
N PRO A 213 -36.43 -24.88 2.24
CA PRO A 213 -35.66 -23.98 3.10
C PRO A 213 -34.17 -23.92 2.74
N LEU A 214 -33.58 -22.73 2.82
CA LEU A 214 -32.15 -22.46 2.75
C LEU A 214 -31.62 -22.13 4.14
N THR A 215 -30.57 -22.82 4.57
CA THR A 215 -30.06 -22.70 5.94
C THR A 215 -29.02 -21.59 6.03
N SER A 216 -29.22 -20.67 6.98
CA SER A 216 -28.31 -19.57 7.32
C SER A 216 -27.76 -19.71 8.74
N ALA A 217 -26.87 -18.80 9.16
CA ALA A 217 -26.41 -18.69 10.54
C ALA A 217 -27.52 -18.33 11.56
N TYR A 218 -28.68 -17.85 11.10
CA TYR A 218 -29.79 -17.39 11.96
C TYR A 218 -31.00 -18.32 11.98
N GLY A 219 -31.07 -19.29 11.06
CA GLY A 219 -32.26 -20.12 10.83
C GLY A 219 -32.52 -20.38 9.36
N GLU A 220 -33.74 -20.79 9.02
CA GLU A 220 -34.13 -21.18 7.67
C GLU A 220 -34.73 -20.01 6.89
N HIS A 221 -34.55 -20.03 5.57
CA HIS A 221 -35.06 -19.00 4.67
C HIS A 221 -35.79 -19.62 3.49
N LEU A 222 -36.95 -19.08 3.15
CA LEU A 222 -37.55 -19.29 1.83
C LEU A 222 -37.19 -18.06 0.99
N VAL A 223 -36.65 -18.28 -0.21
CA VAL A 223 -36.19 -17.19 -1.07
C VAL A 223 -36.91 -17.22 -2.42
N ARG A 224 -37.08 -16.05 -3.02
CA ARG A 224 -37.51 -15.92 -4.41
C ARG A 224 -36.55 -15.02 -5.15
N ILE A 225 -35.79 -15.61 -6.05
CA ILE A 225 -34.82 -14.88 -6.88
C ILE A 225 -35.57 -14.27 -8.07
N SER A 226 -35.47 -12.97 -8.26
CA SER A 226 -36.05 -12.26 -9.41
C SER A 226 -35.05 -11.97 -10.51
N SER A 227 -33.77 -11.81 -10.16
CA SER A 227 -32.65 -11.68 -11.10
C SER A 227 -31.42 -12.39 -10.53
N ALA A 228 -30.68 -13.08 -11.39
CA ALA A 228 -29.41 -13.72 -11.08
C ALA A 228 -28.42 -13.42 -12.21
N GLU A 229 -27.36 -12.70 -11.89
CA GLU A 229 -26.24 -12.43 -12.78
C GLU A 229 -25.08 -13.33 -12.33
N PRO A 230 -24.61 -14.25 -13.19
CA PRO A 230 -23.59 -15.21 -12.81
C PRO A 230 -22.26 -14.53 -12.53
N ARG A 231 -21.40 -15.21 -11.76
CA ARG A 231 -20.00 -14.85 -11.60
C ARG A 231 -19.35 -14.74 -12.99
N GLN A 232 -18.63 -13.65 -13.25
CA GLN A 232 -17.99 -13.40 -14.54
C GLN A 232 -16.50 -13.15 -14.36
N GLN A 233 -15.71 -13.80 -15.20
CA GLN A 233 -14.30 -13.47 -15.38
C GLN A 233 -14.20 -12.57 -16.63
N PRO A 234 -13.84 -11.28 -16.48
CA PRO A 234 -13.69 -10.37 -17.61
C PRO A 234 -12.53 -10.84 -18.49
N ASP A 235 -12.63 -10.67 -19.80
CA ASP A 235 -11.53 -11.00 -20.71
C ASP A 235 -10.31 -10.12 -20.38
N PHE A 236 -9.10 -10.69 -20.47
CA PHE A 236 -7.86 -9.95 -20.28
C PHE A 236 -7.79 -8.70 -21.16
N ALA A 237 -8.28 -8.78 -22.41
CA ALA A 237 -8.26 -7.64 -23.32
C ALA A 237 -9.11 -6.46 -22.81
N GLU A 238 -10.21 -6.71 -22.11
CA GLU A 238 -11.11 -5.69 -21.58
C GLU A 238 -10.50 -4.95 -20.38
N ILE A 239 -9.71 -5.66 -19.57
CA ILE A 239 -9.14 -5.14 -18.32
C ILE A 239 -7.62 -4.96 -18.34
N LYS A 240 -6.97 -5.10 -19.51
CA LYS A 240 -5.50 -5.02 -19.65
C LYS A 240 -4.89 -3.77 -19.00
N ALA A 241 -5.56 -2.62 -19.14
CA ALA A 241 -5.10 -1.37 -18.55
C ALA A 241 -5.11 -1.39 -17.01
N ASP A 242 -6.06 -2.10 -16.41
CA ASP A 242 -6.19 -2.24 -14.96
C ASP A 242 -5.16 -3.24 -14.43
N VAL A 243 -5.00 -4.37 -15.13
CA VAL A 243 -3.96 -5.38 -14.86
C VAL A 243 -2.57 -4.77 -14.93
N LEU A 244 -2.29 -3.92 -15.93
CA LEU A 244 -1.01 -3.21 -16.05
C LEU A 244 -0.74 -2.33 -14.85
N ARG A 245 -1.71 -1.51 -14.40
CA ARG A 245 -1.54 -0.62 -13.24
C ARG A 245 -1.29 -1.41 -11.96
N ASP A 246 -2.03 -2.50 -11.76
CA ASP A 246 -1.85 -3.39 -10.62
C ASP A 246 -0.48 -4.06 -10.62
N TRP A 247 -0.05 -4.56 -11.78
CA TRP A 247 1.28 -5.14 -11.96
C TRP A 247 2.38 -4.11 -11.68
N GLN A 248 2.26 -2.90 -12.23
CA GLN A 248 3.24 -1.82 -12.00
C GLN A 248 3.35 -1.47 -10.52
N HIS A 249 2.21 -1.37 -9.83
CA HIS A 249 2.20 -1.12 -8.39
C HIS A 249 2.89 -2.24 -7.62
N LYS A 250 2.60 -3.52 -7.95
CA LYS A 250 3.25 -4.67 -7.32
C LYS A 250 4.75 -4.71 -7.59
N ALA A 251 5.15 -4.52 -8.85
CA ALA A 251 6.55 -4.48 -9.26
C ALA A 251 7.31 -3.36 -8.54
N GLN A 252 6.69 -2.19 -8.37
CA GLN A 252 7.25 -1.08 -7.60
C GLN A 252 7.49 -1.46 -6.14
N GLN A 253 6.52 -2.12 -5.49
CA GLN A 253 6.67 -2.59 -4.12
C GLN A 253 7.79 -3.62 -3.98
N ASP A 254 7.90 -4.56 -4.93
CA ASP A 254 8.94 -5.59 -4.92
C ASP A 254 10.34 -5.02 -5.09
N ILE A 255 10.50 -4.03 -5.96
CA ILE A 255 11.78 -3.35 -6.18
C ILE A 255 12.17 -2.55 -4.93
N LEU A 256 11.24 -1.81 -4.35
CA LEU A 256 11.47 -1.07 -3.09
C LEU A 256 11.90 -2.00 -1.96
N GLN A 257 11.21 -3.14 -1.81
CA GLN A 257 11.54 -4.14 -0.82
C GLN A 257 12.93 -4.73 -1.04
N THR A 258 13.26 -5.09 -2.28
CA THR A 258 14.58 -5.64 -2.64
C THR A 258 15.71 -4.64 -2.36
N GLN A 259 15.50 -3.36 -2.69
CA GLN A 259 16.47 -2.30 -2.40
C GLN A 259 16.64 -2.10 -0.89
N TYR A 260 15.53 -2.09 -0.13
CA TYR A 260 15.58 -2.00 1.31
C TYR A 260 16.37 -3.17 1.91
N GLU A 261 16.10 -4.40 1.49
CA GLU A 261 16.83 -5.59 1.98
C GLU A 261 18.32 -5.52 1.68
N THR A 262 18.68 -5.08 0.48
CA THR A 262 20.07 -4.85 0.07
C THR A 262 20.75 -3.83 0.97
N LEU A 263 20.12 -2.67 1.18
CA LEU A 263 20.68 -1.62 2.06
C LEU A 263 20.74 -2.09 3.51
N ARG A 264 19.70 -2.75 4.00
CA ARG A 264 19.60 -3.29 5.36
C ARG A 264 20.72 -4.29 5.65
N SER A 265 21.16 -5.06 4.65
CA SER A 265 22.26 -6.02 4.81
C SER A 265 23.60 -5.37 5.20
N ASN A 266 23.77 -4.07 4.93
CA ASN A 266 24.95 -3.30 5.33
C ASN A 266 24.96 -2.93 6.83
N TYR A 267 23.88 -3.19 7.56
CA TYR A 267 23.72 -2.79 8.94
C TYR A 267 23.57 -3.99 9.87
N ARG A 268 24.27 -3.94 11.01
CA ARG A 268 23.99 -4.81 12.15
C ARG A 268 22.90 -4.17 13.00
N ILE A 269 21.69 -4.71 12.95
CA ILE A 269 20.56 -4.23 13.74
C ILE A 269 20.56 -4.95 15.09
N ARG A 270 20.63 -4.18 16.17
CA ARG A 270 20.38 -4.64 17.54
C ARG A 270 19.11 -3.98 18.03
N ILE A 271 18.20 -4.77 18.60
CA ILE A 271 16.95 -4.30 19.18
C ILE A 271 17.03 -4.67 20.65
N ASP A 272 16.97 -3.68 21.53
CA ASP A 272 16.90 -3.92 22.96
C ASP A 272 15.49 -4.41 23.32
N GLU A 273 15.39 -5.27 24.34
CA GLU A 273 14.09 -5.77 24.80
C GLU A 273 13.21 -4.58 25.25
N PRO A 274 11.97 -4.48 24.75
CA PRO A 274 11.06 -3.44 25.22
C PRO A 274 10.80 -3.67 26.72
N ALA A 275 10.89 -2.60 27.51
CA ALA A 275 10.55 -2.66 28.93
C ALA A 275 9.12 -3.21 29.09
N ALA A 276 8.94 -4.16 30.01
CA ALA A 276 7.63 -4.71 30.31
C ALA A 276 6.67 -3.56 30.64
N ILE A 277 5.58 -3.47 29.89
CA ILE A 277 4.51 -2.52 30.16
C ILE A 277 3.83 -3.04 31.42
N GLU A 278 4.16 -2.47 32.58
CA GLU A 278 3.41 -2.73 33.81
C GLU A 278 1.99 -2.20 33.62
N GLU A 279 1.01 -3.11 33.51
CA GLU A 279 -0.39 -2.75 33.60
C GLU A 279 -0.63 -2.10 34.96
N VAL A 280 -0.81 -0.78 34.95
CA VAL A 280 -1.31 -0.03 36.10
C VAL A 280 -2.75 -0.50 36.34
N THR A 281 -2.89 -1.57 37.11
CA THR A 281 -4.16 -1.96 37.72
C THR A 281 -4.47 -0.91 38.77
N GLY A 282 -5.31 0.06 38.39
CA GLY A 282 -5.83 1.07 39.30
C GLY A 282 -6.56 0.42 40.47
N GLN A 283 -6.24 0.88 41.68
CA GLN A 283 -7.03 0.68 42.89
C GLN A 283 -8.25 1.60 42.91
#